data_AF-A0A3N7ADP9-F1
#
_entry.id   AF-A0A3N7ADP9-F1
#
_cell.length_a   1.000
_cell.length_b   1.000
_cell.length_c   1.000
_cell.angle_alpha   90.00
_cell.angle_beta   90.00
_cell.angle_gamma   90.00
#
_symmetry.space_group_name_H-M   'P 1'
#
loop_
_entity.id
_entity.type
_entity.pdbx_description
1 polymer ?
#
loop_
_entity_poly.entity_id
_entity_poly.type
_entity_poly.pdbx_seq_one_letter_code
_entity_poly.pdbx_strand_id
1 'polypeptide(L)'
;MSISSSPKAAPVMDARHFRDALSQFATGVTIITTRLADDSFLGLTASSFNSVSLNPPLVLWSLNQAAKSMPVFSGNSHYVINVLAADQAELAMKFAKPSDDRFAGVDYTLSPTGLPILAGVSAWFECHNRSRYPEGDHVIFVGEVECCDVRAQAPLVFHGGRFLSE
;
A
#
# COMPACT_ATOMS: atom_id res chain seq x y z
N MET A 1 -19.58 -39.05 31.72
CA MET A 1 -20.54 -38.21 30.97
C MET A 1 -19.73 -37.18 30.20
N SER A 2 -19.54 -37.42 28.90
CA SER A 2 -18.74 -36.57 28.02
C SER A 2 -19.66 -35.53 27.39
N ILE A 3 -19.48 -34.26 27.72
CA ILE A 3 -20.18 -33.16 27.07
C ILE A 3 -19.42 -32.87 25.78
N SER A 4 -19.90 -33.46 24.68
CA SER A 4 -19.48 -33.07 23.33
C SER A 4 -20.15 -31.74 23.01
N SER A 5 -19.43 -30.63 23.17
CA SER A 5 -19.87 -29.34 22.62
C SER A 5 -19.53 -29.31 21.13
N SER A 6 -20.54 -29.48 20.28
CA SER A 6 -20.39 -29.17 18.85
C SER A 6 -19.93 -27.70 18.71
N PRO A 7 -18.93 -27.40 17.86
CA PRO A 7 -18.53 -26.02 17.63
C PRO A 7 -19.71 -25.26 17.03
N LYS A 8 -20.22 -24.27 17.79
CA LYS A 8 -21.25 -23.35 17.34
C LYS A 8 -20.69 -22.60 16.14
N ALA A 9 -21.36 -22.68 14.98
CA ALA A 9 -20.95 -21.93 13.80
C ALA A 9 -20.83 -20.45 14.19
N ALA A 10 -19.64 -19.86 13.96
CA ALA A 10 -19.43 -18.45 14.24
C ALA A 10 -20.42 -17.62 13.40
N PRO A 11 -20.98 -16.53 13.96
CA PRO A 11 -21.86 -15.66 13.19
C PRO A 11 -21.12 -15.14 11.96
N VAL A 12 -21.79 -15.16 10.81
CA VAL A 12 -21.26 -14.57 9.57
C VAL A 12 -21.06 -13.08 9.82
N MET A 13 -19.82 -12.63 9.72
CA MET A 13 -19.47 -11.21 9.91
C MET A 13 -20.09 -10.37 8.79
N ASP A 14 -20.83 -9.32 9.13
CA ASP A 14 -21.30 -8.35 8.14
C ASP A 14 -20.11 -7.56 7.57
N ALA A 15 -19.91 -7.65 6.26
CA ALA A 15 -18.78 -7.03 5.58
C ALA A 15 -18.79 -5.49 5.69
N ARG A 16 -19.97 -4.87 5.77
CA ARG A 16 -20.06 -3.41 5.96
C ARG A 16 -19.62 -3.03 7.36
N HIS A 17 -20.20 -3.66 8.39
CA HIS A 17 -19.80 -3.44 9.78
C HIS A 17 -18.31 -3.68 10.01
N PHE A 18 -17.74 -4.74 9.40
CA PHE A 18 -16.31 -5.02 9.50
C PHE A 18 -15.44 -3.92 8.87
N ARG A 19 -15.82 -3.42 7.67
CA ARG A 19 -15.11 -2.28 7.05
C ARG A 19 -15.23 -1.01 7.87
N ASP A 20 -16.39 -0.73 8.43
CA ASP A 20 -16.60 0.43 9.28
C ASP A 20 -15.72 0.34 10.53
N ALA A 21 -15.61 -0.84 11.15
CA ALA A 21 -14.71 -1.10 12.27
C ALA A 21 -13.23 -0.92 11.89
N LEU A 22 -12.79 -1.46 10.74
CA LEU A 22 -11.42 -1.27 10.24
C LEU A 22 -11.09 0.21 10.01
N SER A 23 -12.07 0.99 9.53
CA SER A 23 -11.88 2.41 9.22
C SER A 23 -11.61 3.31 10.44
N GLN A 24 -11.81 2.79 11.66
CA GLN A 24 -11.49 3.51 12.91
C GLN A 24 -9.99 3.52 13.22
N PHE A 25 -9.20 2.62 12.62
CA PHE A 25 -7.75 2.70 12.71
C PHE A 25 -7.23 3.70 11.68
N ALA A 26 -6.89 4.90 12.15
CA ALA A 26 -6.31 5.93 11.29
C ALA A 26 -4.95 5.49 10.74
N THR A 27 -4.72 5.71 9.45
CA THR A 27 -3.45 5.37 8.80
C THR A 27 -2.91 6.54 7.98
N GLY A 28 -1.61 6.50 7.69
CA GLY A 28 -1.06 7.29 6.60
C GLY A 28 -1.50 6.74 5.24
N VAL A 29 -1.40 7.58 4.21
CA VAL A 29 -1.69 7.17 2.83
C VAL A 29 -0.40 6.97 2.06
N THR A 30 -0.31 5.88 1.31
CA THR A 30 0.85 5.59 0.46
C THR A 30 0.45 5.40 -0.99
N ILE A 31 1.38 5.63 -1.91
CA ILE A 31 1.30 5.15 -3.29
C ILE A 31 2.45 4.16 -3.51
N ILE A 32 2.11 2.94 -3.92
CA ILE A 32 3.08 1.93 -4.27
C ILE A 32 3.35 2.03 -5.77
N THR A 33 4.59 2.27 -6.16
CA THR A 33 5.01 2.42 -7.56
C THR A 33 5.95 1.31 -7.99
N THR A 34 5.89 0.95 -9.26
CA THR A 34 6.76 -0.03 -9.90
C THR A 34 6.78 0.21 -11.42
N ARG A 35 7.42 -0.67 -12.19
CA ARG A 35 7.54 -0.57 -13.64
C ARG A 35 6.75 -1.68 -14.36
N LEU A 36 6.24 -1.39 -15.55
CA LEU A 36 5.60 -2.35 -16.44
C LEU A 36 6.64 -2.99 -17.37
N ALA A 37 6.23 -4.02 -18.12
CA ALA A 37 7.13 -4.74 -19.03
C ALA A 37 7.59 -3.89 -20.22
N ASP A 38 6.87 -2.82 -20.55
CA ASP A 38 7.18 -1.85 -21.60
C ASP A 38 7.95 -0.61 -21.08
N ASP A 39 8.54 -0.73 -19.89
CA ASP A 39 9.24 0.31 -19.14
C ASP A 39 8.38 1.52 -18.69
N SER A 40 7.08 1.53 -18.99
CA SER A 40 6.16 2.51 -18.42
C SER A 40 5.92 2.26 -16.93
N PHE A 41 5.34 3.23 -16.21
CA PHE A 41 5.19 3.13 -14.75
C PHE A 41 3.78 2.74 -14.33
N LEU A 42 3.73 1.95 -13.26
CA LEU A 42 2.51 1.57 -12.57
C LEU A 42 2.55 2.12 -11.15
N GLY A 43 1.42 2.62 -10.66
CA GLY A 43 1.27 2.89 -9.24
C GLY A 43 -0.16 2.74 -8.76
N LEU A 44 -0.35 2.52 -7.47
CA LEU A 44 -1.67 2.45 -6.83
C LEU A 44 -1.63 2.99 -5.40
N THR A 45 -2.73 3.60 -4.97
CA THR A 45 -2.90 4.06 -3.59
C THR A 45 -3.18 2.88 -2.66
N ALA A 46 -2.49 2.83 -1.53
CA ALA A 46 -2.67 1.85 -0.47
C ALA A 46 -2.62 2.51 0.92
N SER A 47 -3.49 2.07 1.82
CA SER A 47 -3.53 2.49 3.23
C SER A 47 -3.21 1.34 4.19
N SER A 48 -2.86 0.16 3.66
CA SER A 48 -2.50 -1.05 4.41
C SER A 48 -1.02 -1.13 4.78
N PHE A 49 -0.23 -0.10 4.49
CA PHE A 49 1.20 -0.08 4.77
C PHE A 49 1.48 -0.14 6.27
N ASN A 50 2.50 -0.90 6.68
CA ASN A 50 3.01 -0.88 8.06
C ASN A 50 4.49 -1.30 8.14
N SER A 51 5.16 -0.91 9.22
CA SER A 51 6.51 -1.39 9.55
C SER A 51 6.45 -2.80 10.16
N VAL A 52 7.46 -3.61 9.90
CA VAL A 52 7.54 -5.01 10.40
C VAL A 52 8.78 -5.24 11.27
N SER A 53 9.95 -4.81 10.82
CA SER A 53 11.22 -5.08 11.51
C SER A 53 12.23 -3.96 11.23
N LEU A 54 13.12 -3.72 12.20
CA LEU A 54 14.26 -2.81 12.03
C LEU A 54 15.53 -3.54 11.56
N ASN A 55 15.72 -4.81 11.94
CA ASN A 55 16.88 -5.60 11.51
C ASN A 55 16.50 -7.07 11.22
N PRO A 56 16.42 -7.50 9.95
CA PRO A 56 16.58 -6.67 8.75
C PRO A 56 15.44 -5.62 8.63
N PRO A 57 15.63 -4.53 7.86
CA PRO A 57 14.63 -3.49 7.71
C PRO A 57 13.47 -3.97 6.84
N LEU A 58 12.31 -4.24 7.44
CA LEU A 58 11.14 -4.80 6.76
C LEU A 58 9.91 -3.94 6.93
N VAL A 59 9.13 -3.88 5.86
CA VAL A 59 7.81 -3.27 5.79
C VAL A 59 6.84 -4.23 5.11
N LEU A 60 5.54 -3.96 5.25
CA LEU A 60 4.50 -4.69 4.53
C LEU A 60 3.43 -3.78 3.95
N TRP A 61 2.71 -4.32 2.97
CA TRP A 61 1.44 -3.79 2.48
C TRP A 61 0.63 -4.94 1.86
N SER A 62 -0.64 -4.70 1.53
CA SER A 62 -1.54 -5.73 1.02
C SER A 62 -2.18 -5.29 -0.29
N LEU A 63 -2.29 -6.23 -1.24
CA LEU A 63 -2.93 -6.00 -2.53
C LEU A 63 -4.01 -7.05 -2.77
N ASN A 64 -5.18 -6.60 -3.21
CA ASN A 64 -6.28 -7.50 -3.56
C ASN A 64 -5.86 -8.45 -4.69
N GLN A 65 -6.10 -9.76 -4.52
CA GLN A 65 -5.75 -10.78 -5.51
C GLN A 65 -6.38 -10.56 -6.89
N ALA A 66 -7.57 -9.96 -6.94
CA ALA A 66 -8.28 -9.63 -8.17
C ALA A 66 -7.81 -8.31 -8.81
N ALA A 67 -6.87 -7.58 -8.21
CA ALA A 67 -6.36 -6.33 -8.78
C ALA A 67 -5.62 -6.59 -10.10
N LYS A 68 -5.90 -5.79 -11.13
CA LYS A 68 -5.19 -5.84 -12.43
C LYS A 68 -3.68 -5.65 -12.29
N SER A 69 -3.23 -4.97 -11.23
CA SER A 69 -1.83 -4.75 -10.90
C SER A 69 -1.14 -5.97 -10.26
N MET A 70 -1.89 -6.97 -9.80
CA MET A 70 -1.33 -8.12 -9.07
C MET A 70 -0.24 -8.88 -9.84
N PRO A 71 -0.40 -9.21 -11.15
CA PRO A 71 0.64 -9.87 -11.92
C PRO A 71 1.93 -9.04 -12.01
N VAL A 72 1.82 -7.71 -12.07
CA VAL A 72 2.96 -6.79 -12.16
C VAL A 72 3.76 -6.80 -10.85
N PHE A 73 3.10 -6.57 -9.71
CA PHE A 73 3.78 -6.58 -8.41
C PHE A 73 4.30 -7.98 -8.03
N SER A 74 3.62 -9.04 -8.46
CA SER A 74 4.08 -10.42 -8.25
C SER A 74 5.28 -10.79 -9.13
N GLY A 75 5.36 -10.24 -10.34
CA GLY A 75 6.46 -10.47 -11.28
C GLY A 75 7.69 -9.60 -11.02
N ASN A 76 7.50 -8.39 -10.48
CA ASN A 76 8.59 -7.46 -10.22
C ASN A 76 9.36 -7.78 -8.94
N SER A 77 10.68 -7.60 -9.02
CA SER A 77 11.59 -7.74 -7.89
C SER A 77 11.56 -6.54 -6.95
N HIS A 78 11.19 -5.35 -7.42
CA HIS A 78 11.23 -4.11 -6.63
C HIS A 78 9.97 -3.27 -6.78
N TYR A 79 9.70 -2.48 -5.74
CA TYR A 79 8.68 -1.44 -5.72
C TYR A 79 9.13 -0.30 -4.79
N VAL A 80 8.55 0.88 -4.98
CA VAL A 80 8.75 2.02 -4.08
C VAL A 80 7.45 2.31 -3.34
N ILE A 81 7.52 2.45 -2.02
CA ILE A 81 6.42 2.92 -1.18
C ILE A 81 6.60 4.42 -0.98
N ASN A 82 5.66 5.23 -1.47
CA ASN A 82 5.67 6.69 -1.35
C ASN A 82 4.67 7.11 -0.28
N VAL A 83 5.12 7.64 0.86
CA VAL A 83 4.25 8.12 1.96
C VAL A 83 3.83 9.55 1.68
N LEU A 84 2.53 9.77 1.47
CA LEU A 84 2.01 11.05 1.00
C LEU A 84 1.98 12.12 2.08
N ALA A 85 2.17 13.37 1.64
CA ALA A 85 2.06 14.57 2.45
C ALA A 85 0.62 15.07 2.55
N ALA A 86 0.32 15.87 3.58
CA ALA A 86 -1.03 16.36 3.90
C ALA A 86 -1.75 17.05 2.73
N ASP A 87 -1.01 17.69 1.82
CA ASP A 87 -1.53 18.39 0.62
C ASP A 87 -1.72 17.48 -0.61
N GLN A 88 -1.38 16.18 -0.52
CA GLN A 88 -1.39 15.25 -1.65
C GLN A 88 -2.66 14.39 -1.75
N ALA A 89 -3.79 14.86 -1.21
CA ALA A 89 -5.07 14.16 -1.30
C ALA A 89 -5.55 13.94 -2.76
N GLU A 90 -5.31 14.90 -3.65
CA GLU A 90 -5.64 14.76 -5.07
C GLU A 90 -4.80 13.67 -5.75
N LEU A 91 -3.50 13.62 -5.42
CA LEU A 91 -2.59 12.58 -5.90
C LEU A 91 -3.05 11.19 -5.41
N ALA A 92 -3.43 11.07 -4.13
CA ALA A 92 -4.00 9.85 -3.58
C ALA A 92 -5.25 9.38 -4.35
N MET A 93 -6.17 10.32 -4.66
CA MET A 93 -7.38 10.01 -5.43
C MET A 93 -7.06 9.57 -6.86
N LYS A 94 -6.07 10.21 -7.50
CA LYS A 94 -5.65 9.88 -8.85
C LYS A 94 -5.16 8.44 -8.96
N PHE A 95 -4.34 8.00 -8.01
CA PHE A 95 -3.78 6.64 -7.99
C PHE A 95 -4.74 5.58 -7.43
N ALA A 96 -5.85 5.98 -6.80
CA ALA A 96 -6.90 5.06 -6.35
C ALA A 96 -7.93 4.70 -7.44
N LYS A 97 -8.12 5.57 -8.45
CA LYS A 97 -9.14 5.38 -9.50
C LYS A 97 -8.60 4.66 -10.74
N PRO A 98 -9.44 3.91 -11.48
CA PRO A 98 -9.07 3.43 -12.81
C PRO A 98 -8.71 4.60 -13.74
N SER A 99 -7.59 4.50 -14.44
CA SER A 99 -7.11 5.49 -15.40
C SER A 99 -6.10 4.82 -16.34
N ASP A 100 -6.08 5.24 -17.60
CA ASP A 100 -5.13 4.74 -18.59
C ASP A 100 -3.72 5.31 -18.39
N ASP A 101 -3.60 6.52 -17.80
CA ASP A 101 -2.32 7.13 -17.45
C ASP A 101 -2.40 7.89 -16.11
N ARG A 102 -1.99 7.21 -15.04
CA ARG A 102 -1.92 7.79 -13.69
C ARG A 102 -0.72 8.73 -13.50
N PHE A 103 0.29 8.65 -14.35
CA PHE A 103 1.52 9.43 -14.24
C PHE A 103 1.50 10.72 -15.06
N ALA A 104 0.53 10.91 -15.96
CA ALA A 104 0.34 12.14 -16.72
C ALA A 104 0.35 13.39 -15.81
N GLY A 105 1.36 14.25 -15.92
CA GLY A 105 1.48 15.46 -15.10
C GLY A 105 1.79 15.21 -13.61
N VAL A 106 2.37 14.05 -13.29
CA VAL A 106 2.91 13.74 -11.95
C VAL A 106 4.41 13.87 -12.00
N ASP A 107 4.97 14.74 -11.17
CA ASP A 107 6.42 14.86 -11.03
C ASP A 107 7.00 13.71 -10.20
N TYR A 108 8.09 13.11 -10.69
CA TYR A 108 8.82 12.07 -9.99
C TYR A 108 10.31 12.10 -10.35
N THR A 109 11.11 11.54 -9.45
CA THR A 109 12.49 11.13 -9.74
C THR A 109 12.58 9.61 -9.77
N LEU A 110 13.73 9.06 -10.16
CA LEU A 110 13.93 7.62 -10.16
C LEU A 110 14.78 7.19 -8.97
N SER A 111 14.39 6.07 -8.35
CA SER A 111 15.19 5.37 -7.36
C SER A 111 16.44 4.73 -7.98
N PRO A 112 17.40 4.25 -7.17
CA PRO A 112 18.54 3.47 -7.64
C PRO A 112 18.19 2.33 -8.63
N THR A 113 17.06 1.63 -8.47
CA THR A 113 16.62 0.58 -9.42
C THR A 113 15.74 1.10 -10.58
N GLY A 114 15.59 2.42 -10.70
CA GLY A 114 14.86 3.05 -11.79
C GLY A 114 13.34 3.05 -11.60
N LEU A 115 12.86 3.12 -10.35
CA LEU A 115 11.43 3.15 -10.03
C LEU A 115 10.97 4.54 -9.56
N PRO A 116 9.69 4.92 -9.77
CA PRO A 116 9.23 6.28 -9.47
C PRO A 116 9.20 6.58 -7.97
N ILE A 117 9.90 7.65 -7.58
CA ILE A 117 9.76 8.34 -6.30
C ILE A 117 8.99 9.62 -6.58
N LEU A 118 7.78 9.73 -6.05
CA LEU A 118 6.89 10.85 -6.33
C LEU A 118 7.41 12.13 -5.65
N ALA A 119 7.28 13.27 -6.32
CA ALA A 119 7.67 14.56 -5.75
C ALA A 119 6.79 14.92 -4.55
N GLY A 120 7.36 15.66 -3.59
CA GLY A 120 6.61 16.20 -2.44
C GLY A 120 6.20 15.19 -1.36
N VAL A 121 6.53 13.90 -1.50
CA VAL A 121 6.20 12.88 -0.48
C VAL A 121 6.94 13.12 0.84
N SER A 122 6.31 12.72 1.96
CA SER A 122 6.86 12.85 3.31
C SER A 122 7.97 11.82 3.58
N ALA A 123 7.88 10.65 2.97
CA ALA A 123 8.94 9.65 3.00
C ALA A 123 8.81 8.72 1.79
N TRP A 124 9.88 8.01 1.46
CA TRP A 124 9.80 6.90 0.51
C TRP A 124 10.72 5.75 0.91
N PHE A 125 10.36 4.55 0.49
CA PHE A 125 11.13 3.32 0.72
C PHE A 125 11.22 2.54 -0.59
N GLU A 126 12.42 2.33 -1.11
CA GLU A 126 12.67 1.35 -2.16
C GLU A 126 12.85 -0.01 -1.53
N CYS A 127 12.04 -0.97 -1.98
CA CYS A 127 11.97 -2.29 -1.38
C CYS A 127 12.25 -3.39 -2.41
N HIS A 128 13.11 -4.34 -2.04
CA HIS A 128 13.14 -5.64 -2.67
C HIS A 128 11.95 -6.49 -2.19
N ASN A 129 11.25 -7.15 -3.12
CA ASN A 129 10.06 -7.94 -2.88
C ASN A 129 10.43 -9.31 -2.29
N ARG A 130 10.69 -9.32 -0.97
CA ARG A 130 11.27 -10.45 -0.24
C ARG A 130 10.32 -11.64 -0.12
N SER A 131 9.06 -11.42 0.26
CA SER A 131 8.12 -12.51 0.54
C SER A 131 6.68 -12.09 0.26
N ARG A 132 5.84 -13.08 -0.09
CA ARG A 132 4.43 -12.88 -0.43
C ARG A 132 3.60 -13.93 0.28
N TYR A 133 2.53 -13.51 0.95
CA TYR A 133 1.63 -14.39 1.71
C TYR A 133 0.19 -14.20 1.21
N PRO A 134 -0.38 -15.17 0.48
CA PRO A 134 -1.80 -15.16 0.14
C PRO A 134 -2.63 -15.35 1.41
N GLU A 135 -3.42 -14.33 1.77
CA GLU A 135 -4.22 -14.31 3.00
C GLU A 135 -5.62 -13.78 2.69
N GLY A 136 -6.59 -14.69 2.56
CA GLY A 136 -7.95 -14.34 2.16
C GLY A 136 -8.02 -13.81 0.73
N ASP A 137 -8.62 -12.64 0.55
CA ASP A 137 -8.77 -11.96 -0.74
C ASP A 137 -7.60 -11.04 -1.10
N HIS A 138 -6.57 -10.97 -0.26
CA HIS A 138 -5.35 -10.17 -0.47
C HIS A 138 -4.10 -11.04 -0.49
N VAL A 139 -3.01 -10.47 -1.01
CA VAL A 139 -1.64 -10.94 -0.81
C VAL A 139 -0.92 -9.90 0.03
N ILE A 140 -0.30 -10.33 1.11
CA ILE A 140 0.62 -9.51 1.90
C ILE A 140 1.98 -9.55 1.23
N PHE A 141 2.47 -8.39 0.82
CA PHE A 141 3.82 -8.19 0.33
C PHE A 141 4.70 -7.76 1.49
N VAL A 142 5.77 -8.49 1.75
CA VAL A 142 6.83 -8.10 2.69
C VAL A 142 8.02 -7.61 1.87
N GLY A 143 8.35 -6.34 2.07
CA GLY A 143 9.47 -5.65 1.42
C GLY A 143 10.66 -5.54 2.36
N GLU A 144 11.85 -5.85 1.84
CA GLU A 144 13.11 -5.50 2.48
C GLU A 144 13.56 -4.14 1.97
N VAL A 145 13.71 -3.17 2.87
CA VAL A 145 14.04 -1.80 2.51
C VAL A 145 15.54 -1.70 2.22
N GLU A 146 15.88 -1.33 1.00
CA GLU A 146 17.27 -1.18 0.55
C GLU A 146 17.71 0.28 0.57
N CYS A 147 16.78 1.21 0.29
CA CYS A 147 17.02 2.64 0.33
C CYS A 147 15.76 3.39 0.79
N CYS A 148 15.93 4.50 1.50
CA CYS A 148 14.82 5.35 1.92
C CYS A 148 15.28 6.78 2.19
N ASP A 149 14.32 7.71 2.20
CA ASP A 149 14.54 9.09 2.63
C ASP A 149 13.27 9.65 3.28
N VAL A 150 13.40 10.75 4.02
CA VAL A 150 12.33 11.40 4.77
C VAL A 150 12.41 12.92 4.66
N ARG A 151 11.25 13.56 4.62
CA ARG A 151 11.07 15.00 4.73
C ARG A 151 10.26 15.33 5.97
N ALA A 152 10.68 16.36 6.71
CA ALA A 152 9.98 16.82 7.90
C ALA A 152 8.75 17.64 7.51
N GLN A 153 7.62 16.96 7.30
CA GLN A 153 6.33 17.56 6.93
C GLN A 153 5.16 16.67 7.38
N ALA A 154 3.96 17.24 7.47
CA ALA A 154 2.77 16.49 7.91
C ALA A 154 2.35 15.43 6.86
N PRO A 155 2.02 14.20 7.27
CA PRO A 155 1.53 13.16 6.36
C PRO A 155 0.04 13.32 6.05
N LEU A 156 -0.40 12.78 4.91
CA LEU A 156 -1.82 12.60 4.62
C LEU A 156 -2.39 11.49 5.52
N VAL A 157 -3.45 11.80 6.25
CA VAL A 157 -4.14 10.83 7.11
C VAL A 157 -5.43 10.36 6.44
N PHE A 158 -5.73 9.07 6.58
CA PHE A 158 -7.00 8.46 6.17
C PHE A 158 -7.70 7.84 7.37
N HIS A 159 -8.93 8.27 7.64
CA HIS A 159 -9.73 7.81 8.76
C HIS A 159 -11.22 7.90 8.42
N GLY A 160 -12.00 6.87 8.79
CA GLY A 160 -13.45 6.86 8.55
C GLY A 160 -13.86 6.99 7.08
N GLY A 161 -12.99 6.55 6.15
CA GLY A 161 -13.24 6.66 4.71
C GLY A 161 -12.95 8.04 4.11
N ARG A 162 -12.27 8.94 4.85
CA ARG A 162 -11.99 10.32 4.43
C ARG A 162 -10.52 10.66 4.62
N PHE A 163 -10.02 11.56 3.76
CA PHE A 163 -8.73 12.20 3.96
C PHE A 163 -8.87 13.28 5.03
N LEU A 164 -7.89 13.34 5.93
CA LEU A 164 -7.69 14.42 6.87
C LEU A 164 -6.37 15.09 6.53
N SER A 165 -6.45 16.38 6.27
CA SER A 165 -5.33 17.27 6.01
C SER A 165 -5.43 18.39 7.05
N GLU A 166 -4.47 18.45 7.97
CA GLU A 166 -4.25 19.60 8.85
C GLU A 166 -2.94 20.30 8.47
#